data_AF-A0A523WYH4-F1
#
_entry.id   AF-A0A523WYH4-F1
#
_cell.length_a   1.000
_cell.length_b   1.000
_cell.length_c   1.000
_cell.angle_alpha   90.00
_cell.angle_beta   90.00
_cell.angle_gamma   90.00
#
_symmetry.space_group_name_H-M   'P 1'
#
loop_
_entity.id
_entity.type
_entity.pdbx_description
1 polymer ?
#
loop_
_entity_poly.entity_id
_entity_poly.type
_entity_poly.pdbx_seq_one_letter_code
_entity_poly.pdbx_strand_id
1 'polypeptide(L)'
;MGSRPVPVPIMAELKKYVSGLDAEQEKIFNDNFSRYRWVKIRQKLGLDDFKFHDLRKTFGSVLAQNGVSTAVTQKLLEHSSPDLTNKVYTNVDPVLRDAVDQIPVGDWL
;
A
#
# COMPACT_ATOMS: atom_id res chain seq x y z
N MET A 1 -15.87 0.24 -9.49
CA MET A 1 -14.45 0.13 -9.07
C MET A 1 -14.48 0.26 -7.55
N GLY A 2 -14.06 -0.75 -6.78
CA GLY A 2 -14.13 -0.68 -5.31
C GLY A 2 -13.26 0.44 -4.75
N SER A 3 -13.62 0.98 -3.58
CA SER A 3 -12.80 2.00 -2.91
C SER A 3 -11.41 1.45 -2.60
N ARG A 4 -10.40 2.31 -2.72
CA ARG A 4 -9.00 2.04 -2.35
C ARG A 4 -8.63 3.00 -1.23
N PRO A 5 -8.96 2.66 0.01
CA PRO A 5 -8.72 3.56 1.11
C PRO A 5 -7.22 3.68 1.39
N VAL A 6 -6.81 4.90 1.67
CA VAL A 6 -5.47 5.26 2.16
C VAL A 6 -5.67 5.93 3.53
N PRO A 7 -4.82 5.67 4.54
CA PRO A 7 -4.95 6.32 5.84
C PRO A 7 -4.90 7.85 5.70
N VAL A 8 -5.71 8.56 6.49
CA VAL A 8 -5.76 10.03 6.46
C VAL A 8 -4.38 10.67 6.67
N PRO A 9 -3.53 10.23 7.62
CA PRO A 9 -2.20 10.80 7.80
C PRO A 9 -1.31 10.64 6.57
N ILE A 10 -1.34 9.47 5.92
CA ILE A 10 -0.61 9.24 4.66
C ILE A 10 -1.12 10.19 3.57
N MET A 11 -2.44 10.34 3.43
CA MET A 11 -3.02 11.24 2.44
C MET A 11 -2.62 12.71 2.70
N ALA A 12 -2.46 13.12 3.96
CA ALA A 12 -1.97 14.45 4.30
C ALA A 12 -0.51 14.65 3.85
N GLU A 13 0.38 13.69 4.10
CA GLU A 13 1.78 13.76 3.65
C GLU A 13 1.90 13.71 2.12
N LEU A 14 1.13 12.84 1.47
CA LEU A 14 1.10 12.76 0.00
C LEU A 14 0.63 14.07 -0.61
N LYS A 15 -0.37 14.74 -0.03
CA LYS A 15 -0.82 16.06 -0.50
C LYS A 15 0.29 17.09 -0.41
N LYS A 16 1.04 17.14 0.70
CA LYS A 16 2.19 18.05 0.84
C LYS A 16 3.22 17.81 -0.27
N TYR A 17 3.55 16.54 -0.54
CA TYR A 17 4.49 16.18 -1.59
C TYR A 17 3.98 16.59 -2.98
N VAL A 18 2.74 16.24 -3.32
CA VAL A 18 2.14 16.55 -4.63
C VAL A 18 1.98 18.05 -4.85
N SER A 19 1.66 18.82 -3.81
CA SER A 19 1.58 20.29 -3.91
C SER A 19 2.92 20.97 -4.16
N GLY A 20 4.05 20.27 -3.95
CA GLY A 20 5.38 20.75 -4.28
C GLY A 20 5.86 20.38 -5.69
N LEU A 21 5.09 19.62 -6.45
CA LEU A 21 5.42 19.27 -7.83
C LEU A 21 5.10 20.43 -8.80
N ASP A 22 5.79 20.47 -9.93
CA ASP A 22 5.51 21.42 -11.00
C ASP A 22 4.08 21.23 -11.53
N ALA A 23 3.36 22.33 -11.75
CA ALA A 23 1.98 22.30 -12.25
C ALA A 23 1.88 21.72 -13.66
N GLU A 24 2.95 21.79 -14.47
CA GLU A 24 3.01 21.21 -15.80
C GLU A 24 3.39 19.72 -15.80
N GLN A 25 3.73 19.16 -14.63
CA GLN A 25 4.15 17.77 -14.50
C GLN A 25 2.96 16.82 -14.57
N GLU A 26 2.87 16.03 -15.64
CA GLU A 26 1.77 15.07 -15.84
C GLU A 26 1.87 13.81 -14.97
N LYS A 27 3.07 13.41 -14.55
CA LYS A 27 3.33 12.16 -13.79
C LYS A 27 3.78 12.45 -12.37
N ILE A 28 3.35 11.66 -11.40
CA ILE A 28 3.85 11.79 -10.00
C ILE A 28 5.36 11.55 -9.92
N PHE A 29 5.88 10.63 -10.74
CA PHE A 29 7.29 10.31 -10.85
C PHE A 29 7.77 10.58 -12.28
N ASN A 30 8.82 11.39 -12.42
CA ASN A 30 9.43 11.72 -13.71
C ASN A 30 10.46 10.69 -14.17
N ASP A 31 10.73 9.67 -13.35
CA ASP A 31 11.62 8.59 -13.67
C ASP A 31 10.87 7.28 -13.88
N ASN A 32 11.56 6.37 -14.58
CA ASN A 32 11.08 5.00 -14.70
C ASN A 32 11.76 4.16 -13.63
N PHE A 33 10.95 3.41 -12.89
CA PHE A 33 11.45 2.35 -12.05
C PHE A 33 12.14 1.28 -12.92
N SER A 34 13.36 0.89 -12.58
CA SER A 34 14.08 -0.18 -13.25
C SER A 34 14.72 -1.13 -12.25
N ARG A 35 14.84 -2.40 -12.61
CA ARG A 35 15.50 -3.43 -11.78
C ARG A 35 16.94 -3.03 -11.45
N TYR A 36 17.65 -2.41 -12.39
CA TYR A 36 19.01 -1.91 -12.16
C TYR A 36 19.04 -0.83 -11.08
N ARG A 37 18.16 0.17 -11.18
CA ARG A 37 18.08 1.26 -10.19
C ARG A 37 17.67 0.75 -8.82
N TRP A 38 16.73 -0.19 -8.76
CA TRP A 38 16.36 -0.88 -7.52
C TRP A 38 17.56 -1.56 -6.85
N VAL A 39 18.33 -2.35 -7.61
CA VAL A 39 19.52 -3.04 -7.08
C VAL A 39 20.56 -2.04 -6.57
N LYS A 40 20.84 -0.97 -7.34
CA LYS A 40 21.75 0.11 -6.94
C LYS A 40 21.34 0.76 -5.62
N ILE A 41 20.05 1.11 -5.47
CA ILE A 41 19.53 1.75 -4.26
C ILE A 41 19.64 0.81 -3.07
N ARG A 42 19.23 -0.46 -3.22
CA ARG A 42 19.34 -1.45 -2.14
C ARG A 42 20.78 -1.65 -1.66
N GLN A 43 21.71 -1.82 -2.60
CA GLN A 43 23.14 -1.99 -2.28
C GLN A 43 23.69 -0.76 -1.57
N LYS A 44 23.35 0.44 -2.05
CA LYS A 44 23.76 1.71 -1.41
C LYS A 44 23.25 1.83 0.03
N LEU A 45 22.08 1.25 0.33
CA LEU A 45 21.46 1.29 1.64
C LEU A 45 21.78 0.05 2.51
N GLY A 46 22.60 -0.90 2.02
CA GLY A 46 22.90 -2.14 2.75
C GLY A 46 21.71 -3.10 2.90
N LEU A 47 20.72 -3.00 2.02
CA LEU A 47 19.47 -3.78 2.06
C LEU A 47 19.52 -5.00 1.12
N ASP A 48 20.54 -5.84 1.30
CA ASP A 48 20.81 -6.95 0.37
C ASP A 48 19.68 -7.99 0.33
N ASP A 49 19.04 -8.25 1.47
CA ASP A 49 17.93 -9.20 1.62
C ASP A 49 16.54 -8.60 1.33
N PHE A 50 16.44 -7.29 1.10
CA PHE A 50 15.16 -6.62 0.86
C PHE A 50 14.66 -6.88 -0.55
N LYS A 51 13.54 -7.58 -0.69
CA LYS A 51 12.94 -7.98 -1.97
C LYS A 51 11.87 -7.00 -2.40
N PHE A 52 11.59 -6.96 -3.70
CA PHE A 52 10.65 -6.01 -4.30
C PHE A 52 9.24 -6.06 -3.67
N HIS A 53 8.78 -7.23 -3.25
CA HIS A 53 7.46 -7.42 -2.65
C HIS A 53 7.46 -7.33 -1.11
N ASP A 54 8.58 -7.00 -0.47
CA ASP A 54 8.64 -7.03 1.00
C ASP A 54 7.73 -6.00 1.64
N LEU A 55 7.66 -4.76 1.13
CA LEU A 55 6.72 -3.75 1.64
C LEU A 55 5.27 -4.19 1.52
N ARG A 56 4.92 -4.85 0.42
CA ARG A 56 3.57 -5.39 0.19
C ARG A 56 3.25 -6.55 1.14
N LYS A 57 4.23 -7.42 1.41
CA LYS A 57 4.09 -8.47 2.43
C LYS A 57 3.94 -7.86 3.82
N THR A 58 4.75 -6.86 4.17
CA THR A 58 4.64 -6.13 5.44
C THR A 58 3.25 -5.53 5.61
N PHE A 59 2.70 -4.88 4.59
CA PHE A 59 1.32 -4.38 4.62
C PHE A 59 0.31 -5.50 4.96
N GLY A 60 0.38 -6.64 4.28
CA GLY A 60 -0.48 -7.79 4.58
C GLY A 60 -0.27 -8.37 5.98
N SER A 61 0.99 -8.46 6.44
CA SER A 61 1.34 -8.98 7.76
C SER A 61 0.87 -8.07 8.89
N VAL A 62 1.01 -6.76 8.75
CA VAL A 62 0.55 -5.77 9.74
C VAL A 62 -0.97 -5.81 9.85
N LEU A 63 -1.69 -5.87 8.72
CA LEU A 63 -3.14 -6.04 8.72
C LEU A 63 -3.56 -7.32 9.47
N ALA A 64 -2.89 -8.44 9.19
CA ALA A 64 -3.18 -9.70 9.87
C ALA A 64 -2.86 -9.66 11.38
N GLN A 65 -1.76 -9.02 11.78
CA GLN A 65 -1.39 -8.82 13.19
C GLN A 65 -2.43 -7.97 13.93
N ASN A 66 -3.04 -7.01 13.25
CA ASN A 66 -4.12 -6.17 13.78
C ASN A 66 -5.52 -6.80 13.62
N GLY A 67 -5.61 -8.11 13.34
CA GLY A 67 -6.87 -8.85 13.33
C GLY A 67 -7.74 -8.66 12.09
N VAL A 68 -7.23 -8.02 11.03
CA VAL A 68 -7.95 -7.87 9.77
C VAL A 68 -8.07 -9.23 9.07
N SER A 69 -9.31 -9.59 8.70
CA SER A 69 -9.59 -10.88 8.07
C SER A 69 -8.84 -11.07 6.74
N THR A 70 -8.44 -12.31 6.44
CA THR A 70 -7.75 -12.66 5.19
C THR A 70 -8.50 -12.22 3.94
N ALA A 71 -9.84 -12.28 3.96
CA ALA A 71 -10.68 -11.84 2.84
C ALA A 71 -10.59 -10.32 2.59
N VAL A 72 -10.49 -9.52 3.65
CA VAL A 72 -10.29 -8.06 3.55
C VAL A 72 -8.87 -7.75 3.11
N THR A 73 -7.87 -8.39 3.71
CA THR A 73 -6.45 -8.24 3.34
C THR A 73 -6.20 -8.60 1.88
N GLN A 74 -6.82 -9.66 1.38
CA GLN A 74 -6.72 -10.04 -0.04
C GLN A 74 -7.28 -8.97 -0.97
N LYS A 75 -8.45 -8.40 -0.64
CA LYS A 75 -9.05 -7.31 -1.41
C LYS A 75 -8.16 -6.07 -1.42
N LEU A 76 -7.58 -5.72 -0.26
CA LEU A 76 -6.61 -4.61 -0.14
C LEU A 76 -5.32 -4.88 -0.92
N LEU A 77 -4.88 -6.14 -1.00
CA LEU A 77 -3.77 -6.55 -1.85
C LEU A 77 -4.17 -6.64 -3.33
N GLU A 78 -5.44 -6.53 -3.73
CA GLU A 78 -5.86 -6.68 -5.13
C GLU A 78 -5.50 -8.06 -5.76
N HIS A 79 -5.52 -9.15 -4.99
CA HIS A 79 -5.34 -10.48 -5.56
C HIS A 79 -6.61 -10.97 -6.28
N SER A 80 -6.48 -11.33 -7.55
CA SER A 80 -7.59 -11.65 -8.47
C SER A 80 -8.30 -12.98 -8.20
N SER A 81 -7.69 -13.95 -7.53
CA SER A 81 -8.34 -15.20 -7.11
C SER A 81 -8.01 -15.55 -5.65
N PRO A 82 -9.02 -15.98 -4.86
CA PRO A 82 -8.88 -16.86 -3.69
C PRO A 82 -9.55 -18.25 -3.86
N ASP A 83 -9.91 -18.58 -5.11
CA ASP A 83 -10.75 -19.66 -5.63
C ASP A 83 -12.16 -19.94 -5.08
N LEU A 84 -12.63 -19.52 -3.89
CA LEU A 84 -14.09 -19.66 -3.63
C LEU A 84 -14.78 -18.73 -2.63
N THR A 85 -14.08 -18.15 -1.66
CA THR A 85 -14.78 -17.79 -0.41
C THR A 85 -15.12 -16.30 -0.32
N ASN A 86 -16.43 -16.03 -0.35
CA ASN A 86 -17.13 -14.81 0.10
C ASN A 86 -17.54 -13.77 -0.95
N LYS A 87 -18.34 -14.27 -1.90
CA LYS A 87 -19.47 -13.59 -2.58
C LYS A 87 -20.54 -12.97 -1.62
N VAL A 88 -20.25 -12.78 -0.32
CA VAL A 88 -21.26 -12.70 0.78
C VAL A 88 -21.45 -11.30 1.39
N TYR A 89 -20.50 -10.37 1.31
CA TYR A 89 -20.63 -9.05 1.97
C TYR A 89 -20.68 -7.89 0.96
N THR A 90 -21.90 -7.48 0.62
CA THR A 90 -22.23 -6.20 -0.05
C THR A 90 -22.26 -5.05 0.97
N ASN A 91 -21.08 -4.59 1.41
CA ASN A 91 -20.75 -3.18 1.73
C ASN A 91 -19.26 -3.12 2.15
N VAL A 92 -18.35 -3.36 1.20
CA VAL A 92 -16.94 -3.61 1.52
C VAL A 92 -16.18 -2.31 1.81
N ASP A 93 -16.59 -1.20 1.22
CA ASP A 93 -15.84 0.06 1.29
C ASP A 93 -15.59 0.58 2.73
N PRO A 94 -16.58 0.56 3.65
CA PRO A 94 -16.32 0.93 5.05
C PRO A 94 -15.32 -0.01 5.74
N VAL A 95 -15.42 -1.32 5.48
CA VAL A 95 -14.56 -2.35 6.10
C VAL A 95 -13.12 -2.25 5.60
N LEU A 96 -12.92 -1.93 4.31
CA LEU A 96 -11.58 -1.72 3.77
C LEU A 96 -10.91 -0.50 4.41
N ARG A 97 -11.66 0.59 4.64
CA ARG A 97 -11.13 1.81 5.25
C ARG A 97 -10.75 1.58 6.70
N ASP A 98 -11.65 1.00 7.49
CA ASP A 98 -11.37 0.66 8.88
C ASP A 98 -10.12 -0.24 9.00
N ALA A 99 -10.01 -1.28 8.16
CA ALA A 99 -8.84 -2.15 8.14
C ALA A 99 -7.53 -1.39 7.85
N VAL A 100 -7.55 -0.44 6.92
CA VAL A 100 -6.39 0.40 6.59
C VAL A 100 -6.04 1.35 7.73
N ASP A 101 -7.02 1.84 8.48
CA ASP A 101 -6.82 2.71 9.63
C ASP A 101 -6.28 1.96 10.87
N GLN A 102 -6.36 0.62 10.90
CA GLN A 102 -5.70 -0.21 11.91
C GLN A 102 -4.18 -0.27 11.73
N ILE A 103 -3.60 0.25 10.65
CA ILE A 103 -2.16 0.30 10.45
C ILE A 103 -1.58 1.40 11.34
N PRO A 104 -0.50 1.16 12.11
CA PRO A 104 0.09 2.12 13.04
C PRO A 104 0.92 3.20 12.33
N VAL A 105 0.29 3.91 11.39
CA VAL A 105 0.94 4.96 10.57
C VAL A 105 1.52 6.08 11.45
N GLY A 106 0.85 6.40 12.55
CA GLY A 106 1.31 7.43 13.48
C GLY A 106 2.67 7.15 14.11
N ASP A 107 3.08 5.88 14.18
CA ASP A 107 4.39 5.49 14.72
C ASP A 107 5.51 5.56 13.66
N TRP A 108 5.15 5.74 12.37
CA TRP A 108 6.07 5.70 11.24
C TRP A 108 6.35 7.06 10.60
N LEU A 109 5.46 8.03 10.81
CA LEU A 109 5.58 9.41 10.34
C LEU A 109 6.20 10.29 11.42
#